data_AF-A0A7G3A2J0-F1
#
_entry.id   AF-A0A7G3A2J0-F1
#
_cell.length_a   1.000
_cell.length_b   1.000
_cell.length_c   1.000
_cell.angle_alpha   90.00
_cell.angle_beta   90.00
_cell.angle_gamma   90.00
#
_symmetry.space_group_name_H-M   'P 1'
#
loop_
_entity.id
_entity.type
_entity.pdbx_description
1 polymer ?
#
loop_
_entity_poly.entity_id
_entity_poly.type
_entity_poly.pdbx_seq_one_letter_code
_entity_poly.pdbx_strand_id
1 'polypeptide(L)'
;MGYRLIHFNCARPLGAFSLENEFIRIFVSIMPRVFADAASFEGLHFHRHGVRRPDGVWMPLDGIFPYPEGMGAPDVSTMGGWTSLEHLQEFSYSGRTHPPSMRRLSTEIDRSAGPGFVMWWAPKGERVSMEDGWQKLQHLRAHGSTPEAFSLDDPVDRPVAA
;
A
#
# COMPACT_ATOMS: atom_id res chain seq x y z
N MET A 1 -2.87 25.97 6.12
CA MET A 1 -2.22 24.94 5.25
C MET A 1 -3.17 23.75 5.09
N GLY A 2 -3.47 23.28 3.88
CA GLY A 2 -4.39 22.14 3.72
C GLY A 2 -3.75 20.79 4.05
N TYR A 3 -4.56 19.75 4.28
CA TYR A 3 -4.11 18.36 4.45
C TYR A 3 -4.53 17.49 3.26
N ARG A 4 -3.86 16.36 3.09
CA ARG A 4 -4.24 15.28 2.18
C ARG A 4 -4.18 13.94 2.94
N LEU A 5 -5.06 13.02 2.59
CA LEU A 5 -5.05 11.69 3.17
C LEU A 5 -3.96 10.87 2.48
N ILE A 6 -3.08 10.22 3.22
CA ILE A 6 -2.19 9.22 2.66
C ILE A 6 -2.71 7.85 3.08
N HIS A 7 -2.67 6.90 2.16
CA HIS A 7 -2.75 5.48 2.50
C HIS A 7 -1.43 4.80 2.15
N PHE A 8 -1.08 3.78 2.93
CA PHE A 8 -0.01 2.85 2.66
C PHE A 8 -0.53 1.44 2.88
N ASN A 9 -0.38 0.60 1.85
CA ASN A 9 -0.75 -0.80 1.87
C ASN A 9 0.50 -1.64 1.68
N CYS A 10 0.61 -2.71 2.44
CA CYS A 10 1.73 -3.63 2.44
C CYS A 10 1.22 -5.06 2.49
N ALA A 11 1.67 -5.88 1.54
CA ALA A 11 1.39 -7.30 1.49
C ALA A 11 2.71 -8.07 1.44
N ARG A 12 2.81 -9.11 2.27
CA ARG A 12 3.90 -10.08 2.21
C ARG A 12 3.34 -11.38 1.60
N PRO A 13 3.72 -11.74 0.37
CA PRO A 13 3.27 -12.98 -0.24
C PRO A 13 3.86 -14.19 0.48
N LEU A 14 3.07 -15.26 0.61
CA LEU A 14 3.55 -16.56 1.04
C LEU A 14 4.33 -17.25 -0.07
N GLY A 15 5.31 -18.07 0.33
CA GLY A 15 6.17 -18.82 -0.58
C GLY A 15 7.25 -17.97 -1.26
N ALA A 16 7.77 -18.48 -2.38
CA ALA A 16 8.83 -17.81 -3.14
C ALA A 16 8.29 -16.55 -3.85
N PHE A 17 9.07 -15.47 -3.82
CA PHE A 17 8.78 -14.25 -4.57
C PHE A 17 9.28 -14.39 -6.02
N SER A 18 8.62 -15.23 -6.80
CA SER A 18 8.98 -15.53 -8.20
C SER A 18 7.74 -15.56 -9.11
N LEU A 19 7.93 -15.48 -10.43
CA LEU A 19 6.82 -15.56 -11.41
C LEU A 19 6.18 -16.96 -11.51
N GLU A 20 6.78 -17.98 -10.88
CA GLU A 20 6.18 -19.31 -10.76
C GLU A 20 5.05 -19.33 -9.74
N ASN A 21 5.15 -18.50 -8.69
CA ASN A 21 4.10 -18.30 -7.70
C ASN A 21 2.86 -17.65 -8.33
N GLU A 22 1.70 -18.30 -8.22
CA GLU A 22 0.44 -17.85 -8.83
C GLU A 22 0.03 -16.46 -8.34
N PHE A 23 0.14 -16.18 -7.04
CA PHE A 23 -0.20 -14.88 -6.46
C PHE A 23 0.66 -13.78 -7.07
N ILE A 24 1.97 -14.00 -7.17
CA ILE A 24 2.91 -13.03 -7.74
C ILE A 24 2.62 -12.79 -9.22
N ARG A 25 2.43 -13.86 -10.00
CA ARG A 25 2.13 -13.75 -11.43
C ARG A 25 0.86 -12.94 -11.67
N ILE A 26 -0.20 -13.19 -10.90
CA ILE A 26 -1.45 -12.44 -11.01
C ILE A 26 -1.27 -11.00 -10.54
N PHE A 27 -0.64 -10.77 -9.40
CA PHE A 27 -0.33 -9.43 -8.89
C PHE A 27 0.41 -8.58 -9.93
N VAL A 28 1.48 -9.10 -10.52
CA VAL A 28 2.26 -8.40 -11.55
C VAL A 28 1.41 -8.13 -12.79
N SER A 29 0.58 -9.08 -13.23
CA SER A 29 -0.26 -8.91 -14.42
C SER A 29 -1.31 -7.78 -14.30
N ILE A 30 -1.78 -7.49 -13.07
CA ILE A 30 -2.81 -6.46 -12.87
C ILE A 30 -2.21 -5.07 -12.69
N MET A 31 -0.94 -4.97 -12.27
CA MET A 31 -0.31 -3.70 -11.91
C MET A 31 -0.36 -2.64 -13.01
N PRO A 32 -0.03 -2.92 -14.29
CA PRO A 32 -0.04 -1.88 -15.32
C PRO A 32 -1.41 -1.20 -15.46
N ARG A 33 -2.50 -1.99 -15.40
CA ARG A 33 -3.86 -1.45 -15.44
C ARG A 33 -4.16 -0.63 -14.20
N VAL A 34 -3.86 -1.15 -13.01
CA VAL A 34 -4.15 -0.46 -11.74
C VAL A 34 -3.38 0.87 -11.65
N PHE A 35 -2.14 0.90 -12.12
CA PHE A 35 -1.33 2.13 -12.13
C PHE A 35 -1.84 3.14 -13.16
N ALA A 36 -2.27 2.68 -14.34
CA ALA A 36 -2.90 3.54 -15.34
C ALA A 36 -4.23 4.14 -14.82
N ASP A 37 -5.09 3.31 -14.22
CA ASP A 37 -6.33 3.76 -13.60
C ASP A 37 -6.03 4.78 -12.50
N ALA A 38 -5.08 4.49 -11.60
CA ALA A 38 -4.63 5.39 -10.54
C ALA A 38 -4.12 6.74 -11.07
N ALA A 39 -3.32 6.73 -12.13
CA ALA A 39 -2.76 7.95 -12.72
C ALA A 39 -3.84 8.90 -13.30
N SER A 40 -5.01 8.37 -13.63
CA SER A 40 -6.14 9.12 -14.22
C SER A 40 -7.29 9.39 -13.23
N PHE A 41 -7.21 8.84 -12.01
CA PHE A 41 -8.32 8.90 -11.06
C PHE A 41 -8.43 10.27 -10.39
N GLU A 42 -9.61 10.87 -10.45
CA GLU A 42 -9.87 12.15 -9.81
C GLU A 42 -9.67 12.06 -8.29
N GLY A 43 -8.95 13.02 -7.71
CA GLY A 43 -8.68 13.04 -6.27
C GLY A 43 -7.51 12.16 -5.81
N LEU A 44 -6.87 11.38 -6.68
CA LEU A 44 -5.56 10.76 -6.41
C LEU A 44 -4.43 11.67 -6.91
N HIS A 45 -3.70 12.30 -5.99
CA HIS A 45 -2.64 13.25 -6.35
C HIS A 45 -1.33 12.57 -6.76
N PHE A 46 -1.02 11.43 -6.14
CA PHE A 46 0.16 10.63 -6.49
C PHE A 46 -0.04 9.19 -6.05
N HIS A 47 0.68 8.27 -6.68
CA HIS A 47 0.83 6.89 -6.24
C HIS A 47 2.31 6.48 -6.36
N ARG A 48 2.74 5.55 -5.49
CA ARG A 48 4.10 5.02 -5.43
C ARG A 48 4.06 3.56 -5.04
N HIS A 49 5.09 2.83 -5.46
CA HIS A 49 5.22 1.41 -5.21
C HIS A 49 6.65 1.10 -4.83
N GLY A 50 6.84 0.07 -4.03
CA GLY A 50 8.16 -0.34 -3.59
C GLY A 50 8.14 -1.74 -3.02
N VAL A 51 9.31 -2.35 -3.01
CA VAL A 51 9.57 -3.65 -2.41
C VAL A 51 10.59 -3.45 -1.32
N ARG A 52 10.23 -3.80 -0.08
CA ARG A 52 11.14 -3.74 1.07
C ARG A 52 11.67 -5.14 1.33
N ARG A 53 12.98 -5.30 1.19
CA ARG A 53 13.67 -6.56 1.51
C ARG A 53 13.62 -6.86 3.01
N PRO A 54 13.85 -8.12 3.42
CA PRO A 54 13.91 -8.47 4.84
C PRO A 54 14.98 -7.72 5.65
N ASP A 55 16.09 -7.30 5.01
CA ASP A 55 17.12 -6.44 5.61
C ASP A 55 16.71 -4.96 5.72
N GLY A 56 15.53 -4.61 5.22
CA GLY A 56 14.95 -3.28 5.28
C GLY A 56 15.30 -2.34 4.14
N VAL A 57 16.05 -2.80 3.14
CA VAL A 57 16.37 -1.99 1.97
C VAL A 57 15.16 -1.89 1.03
N TRP A 58 14.82 -0.67 0.63
CA TRP A 58 13.80 -0.40 -0.37
C TRP A 58 14.34 -0.54 -1.80
N MET A 59 13.56 -1.19 -2.65
CA MET A 59 13.81 -1.36 -4.07
C MET A 59 12.60 -0.89 -4.89
N PRO A 60 12.81 -0.41 -6.13
CA PRO A 60 11.71 -0.21 -7.05
C PRO A 60 11.01 -1.55 -7.33
N LEU A 61 9.70 -1.49 -7.50
CA LEU A 61 8.91 -2.65 -7.89
C LEU A 61 9.10 -2.98 -9.40
N ASP A 62 9.37 -1.96 -10.21
CA ASP A 62 9.64 -2.11 -11.64
C ASP A 62 10.98 -2.82 -11.85
N GLY A 63 10.97 -3.90 -12.64
CA GLY A 63 12.18 -4.68 -12.92
C GLY A 63 12.70 -5.51 -11.74
N ILE A 64 11.87 -5.76 -10.71
CA ILE A 64 12.28 -6.55 -9.53
C ILE A 64 12.58 -8.02 -9.83
N PHE A 65 12.13 -8.54 -10.97
CA PHE A 65 12.36 -9.94 -11.38
C PHE A 65 13.56 -10.06 -12.33
N PRO A 66 14.40 -11.10 -12.18
CA PRO A 66 14.32 -12.14 -11.15
C PRO A 66 14.70 -11.61 -9.76
N TYR A 67 13.91 -11.97 -8.75
CA TYR A 67 14.23 -11.64 -7.35
C TYR A 67 15.20 -12.69 -6.79
N PRO A 68 16.26 -12.29 -6.06
CA PRO A 68 17.29 -13.23 -5.64
C PRO A 68 16.77 -14.37 -4.76
N GLU A 69 17.18 -15.60 -5.08
CA GLU A 69 16.92 -16.77 -4.25
C GLU A 69 17.57 -16.62 -2.87
N GLY A 70 16.96 -17.21 -1.85
CA GLY A 70 17.47 -17.18 -0.46
C GLY A 70 17.33 -15.84 0.26
N MET A 71 16.87 -14.77 -0.40
CA MET A 71 16.69 -13.45 0.21
C MET A 71 15.47 -13.35 1.13
N GLY A 72 14.58 -14.35 1.10
CA GLY A 72 13.29 -14.33 1.82
C GLY A 72 12.23 -13.48 1.10
N ALA A 73 10.96 -13.75 1.38
CA ALA A 73 9.85 -13.01 0.79
C ALA A 73 9.92 -11.53 1.21
N PRO A 74 9.86 -10.57 0.27
CA PRO A 74 9.87 -9.16 0.60
C PRO A 74 8.47 -8.69 1.01
N ASP A 75 8.42 -7.49 1.58
CA ASP A 75 7.20 -6.73 1.78
C ASP A 75 6.93 -5.89 0.51
N VAL A 76 5.81 -6.15 -0.18
CA VAL A 76 5.40 -5.39 -1.36
C VAL A 76 4.41 -4.31 -0.95
N SER A 77 4.72 -3.07 -1.28
CA SER A 77 3.95 -1.93 -0.78
C SER A 77 3.50 -0.97 -1.88
N THR A 78 2.32 -0.41 -1.70
CA THR A 78 1.76 0.68 -2.50
C THR A 78 1.36 1.83 -1.58
N MET A 79 1.55 3.05 -2.06
CA MET A 79 1.20 4.27 -1.32
C MET A 79 0.52 5.24 -2.25
N GLY A 80 -0.46 6.00 -1.76
CA GLY A 80 -1.12 7.03 -2.55
C GLY A 80 -1.66 8.16 -1.70
N GLY A 81 -1.62 9.37 -2.24
CA GLY A 81 -2.09 10.58 -1.59
C GLY A 81 -3.39 11.10 -2.21
N TRP A 82 -4.41 11.27 -1.39
CA TRP A 82 -5.79 11.53 -1.78
C TRP A 82 -6.30 12.88 -1.31
N THR A 83 -7.28 13.41 -2.03
CA THR A 83 -8.06 14.58 -1.60
C THR A 83 -8.87 14.28 -0.34
N SER A 84 -9.47 13.09 -0.25
CA SER A 84 -10.34 12.70 0.87
C SER A 84 -10.44 11.19 1.04
N LEU A 85 -11.07 10.75 2.14
CA LEU A 85 -11.33 9.34 2.41
C LEU A 85 -12.32 8.75 1.40
N GLU A 86 -13.31 9.53 0.99
CA GLU A 86 -14.34 9.13 0.04
C GLU A 86 -13.74 8.76 -1.33
N HIS A 87 -12.79 9.57 -1.83
CA HIS A 87 -12.09 9.27 -3.09
C HIS A 87 -11.25 7.98 -3.00
N LEU A 88 -10.58 7.76 -1.87
CA LEU A 88 -9.84 6.52 -1.63
C LEU A 88 -10.78 5.30 -1.60
N GLN A 89 -11.92 5.41 -0.92
CA GLN A 89 -12.92 4.34 -0.85
C GLN A 89 -13.51 4.05 -2.23
N GLU A 90 -13.89 5.08 -2.99
CA GLU A 90 -14.41 4.95 -4.35
C GLU A 90 -13.42 4.20 -5.25
N PHE A 91 -12.14 4.59 -5.23
CA PHE A 91 -11.11 3.89 -5.99
C PHE A 91 -10.94 2.44 -5.53
N SER A 92 -10.85 2.21 -4.22
CA SER A 92 -10.59 0.88 -3.63
C SER A 92 -11.74 -0.10 -3.89
N TYR A 93 -12.98 0.38 -3.87
CA TYR A 93 -14.19 -0.42 -4.05
C TYR A 93 -14.74 -0.44 -5.48
N SER A 94 -14.13 0.29 -6.41
CA SER A 94 -14.48 0.27 -7.85
C SER A 94 -14.36 -1.11 -8.51
N GLY A 95 -13.78 -2.11 -7.83
CA GLY A 95 -13.53 -3.45 -8.35
C GLY A 95 -12.32 -3.55 -9.29
N ARG A 96 -11.64 -2.42 -9.56
CA ARG A 96 -10.49 -2.33 -10.48
C ARG A 96 -9.17 -2.74 -9.84
N THR A 97 -9.00 -2.47 -8.54
CA THR A 97 -7.77 -2.70 -7.77
C THR A 97 -7.62 -4.15 -7.29
N HIS A 98 -8.73 -4.79 -6.91
CA HIS A 98 -8.75 -6.16 -6.40
C HIS A 98 -9.74 -7.02 -7.19
N PRO A 99 -9.42 -7.44 -8.43
CA PRO A 99 -10.29 -8.29 -9.22
C PRO A 99 -10.56 -9.64 -8.52
N PRO A 100 -11.62 -10.39 -8.90
CA PRO A 100 -11.95 -11.68 -8.28
C PRO A 100 -10.77 -12.66 -8.17
N SER A 101 -9.87 -12.66 -9.17
CA SER A 101 -8.64 -13.47 -9.18
C SER A 101 -7.71 -13.16 -8.00
N MET A 102 -7.51 -11.87 -7.67
CA MET A 102 -6.73 -11.46 -6.50
C MET A 102 -7.45 -11.77 -5.19
N ARG A 103 -8.78 -11.58 -5.13
CA ARG A 103 -9.55 -11.85 -3.91
C ARG A 103 -9.49 -13.31 -3.50
N ARG A 104 -9.53 -14.24 -4.47
CA ARG A 104 -9.38 -15.68 -4.22
C ARG A 104 -8.06 -16.03 -3.55
N LEU A 105 -7.00 -15.29 -3.87
CA LEU A 105 -5.65 -15.53 -3.38
C LEU A 105 -5.32 -14.69 -2.14
N SER A 106 -6.32 -14.15 -1.46
CA SER A 106 -6.11 -13.38 -0.23
C SER A 106 -5.55 -14.21 0.93
N THR A 107 -5.61 -15.54 0.85
CA THR A 107 -4.97 -16.48 1.79
C THR A 107 -3.47 -16.66 1.51
N GLU A 108 -2.99 -16.27 0.33
CA GLU A 108 -1.58 -16.32 -0.06
C GLU A 108 -0.77 -15.11 0.47
N ILE A 109 -1.35 -14.33 1.38
CA ILE A 109 -0.72 -13.18 2.01
C ILE A 109 -0.48 -13.52 3.47
N ASP A 110 0.76 -13.40 3.92
CA ASP A 110 1.13 -13.51 5.33
C ASP A 110 0.53 -12.35 6.13
N ARG A 111 -0.30 -12.70 7.13
CA ARG A 111 -0.95 -11.76 8.05
C ARG A 111 -0.40 -11.84 9.48
N SER A 112 0.67 -12.59 9.71
CA SER A 112 1.27 -12.79 11.05
C SER A 112 1.74 -11.47 11.69
N ALA A 113 2.11 -10.49 10.87
CA ALA A 113 2.54 -9.16 11.32
C ALA A 113 1.37 -8.21 11.68
N GLY A 114 0.11 -8.65 11.58
CA GLY A 114 -1.07 -7.84 11.86
C GLY A 114 -1.53 -7.00 10.66
N PRO A 115 -2.07 -5.79 10.88
CA PRO A 115 -2.58 -4.93 9.81
C PRO A 115 -1.59 -4.73 8.66
N GLY A 116 -2.09 -4.73 7.42
CA GLY A 116 -1.31 -4.43 6.20
C GLY A 116 -1.61 -3.05 5.61
N PHE A 117 -2.64 -2.37 6.11
CA PHE A 117 -3.14 -1.12 5.55
C PHE A 117 -3.21 -0.05 6.63
N VAL A 118 -2.69 1.13 6.34
CA VAL A 118 -2.67 2.29 7.25
C VAL A 118 -2.98 3.57 6.49
N MET A 119 -3.59 4.52 7.18
CA MET A 119 -3.84 5.87 6.69
C MET A 119 -3.37 6.91 7.70
N TRP A 120 -3.07 8.11 7.20
CA TRP A 120 -2.81 9.28 8.03
C TRP A 120 -3.02 10.57 7.25
N TRP A 121 -3.23 11.68 7.95
CA TRP A 121 -3.30 13.00 7.34
C TRP A 121 -1.90 13.63 7.29
N ALA A 122 -1.47 14.02 6.08
CA ALA A 122 -0.22 14.74 5.88
C ALA A 122 -0.50 16.18 5.39
N PRO A 123 0.26 17.19 5.86
CA PRO A 123 0.23 18.52 5.28
C PRO A 123 0.43 18.50 3.75
N LYS A 124 -0.33 19.31 3.03
CA LYS A 124 -0.15 19.49 1.59
C LYS A 124 1.23 20.11 1.34
N GLY A 125 2.01 19.45 0.49
CA GLY A 125 3.36 19.88 0.11
C GLY A 125 4.49 19.10 0.78
N GLU A 126 4.21 18.39 1.87
CA GLU A 126 5.19 17.49 2.48
C GLU A 126 5.58 16.38 1.50
N ARG A 127 6.84 15.93 1.51
CA ARG A 127 7.26 14.79 0.68
C ARG A 127 7.26 13.53 1.56
N VAL A 128 6.39 12.59 1.23
CA VAL A 128 6.28 11.30 1.93
C VAL A 128 7.07 10.25 1.16
N SER A 129 7.91 9.47 1.86
CA SER A 129 8.69 8.35 1.35
C SER A 129 8.02 7.00 1.65
N MET A 130 8.52 5.92 1.04
CA MET A 130 8.04 4.57 1.37
C MET A 130 8.38 4.18 2.82
N GLU A 131 9.50 4.68 3.35
CA GLU A 131 9.89 4.43 4.73
C GLU A 131 8.94 5.11 5.73
N ASP A 132 8.47 6.32 5.44
CA ASP A 132 7.47 6.99 6.28
C ASP A 132 6.17 6.17 6.36
N GLY A 133 5.72 5.62 5.22
CA GLY A 133 4.54 4.75 5.18
C GLY A 133 4.73 3.46 5.97
N TRP A 134 5.93 2.86 5.91
CA TRP A 134 6.28 1.70 6.73
C TRP A 134 6.27 2.03 8.22
N GLN A 135 6.87 3.15 8.63
CA GLN A 135 6.84 3.59 10.03
C GLN A 135 5.42 3.81 10.53
N LYS A 136 4.54 4.41 9.72
CA LYS A 136 3.12 4.56 10.05
C LYS A 136 2.41 3.22 10.20
N LEU A 137 2.72 2.24 9.35
CA LEU A 137 2.16 0.89 9.46
C LEU A 137 2.64 0.19 10.73
N GLN A 138 3.92 0.33 11.08
CA GLN A 138 4.48 -0.21 12.32
C GLN A 138 3.84 0.45 13.55
N HIS A 139 3.58 1.76 13.51
CA HIS A 139 2.86 2.47 14.57
C HIS A 139 1.45 1.91 14.74
N LEU A 140 0.68 1.75 13.66
CA LEU A 140 -0.66 1.16 13.70
C LEU A 140 -0.63 -0.26 14.30
N ARG A 141 0.35 -1.08 13.93
CA ARG A 141 0.52 -2.44 14.48
C ARG A 141 0.81 -2.44 15.98
N ALA A 142 1.60 -1.47 16.46
CA ALA A 142 2.00 -1.39 17.86
C ALA A 142 0.96 -0.74 18.77
N HIS A 143 0.21 0.24 18.25
CA HIS A 143 -0.63 1.14 19.06
C HIS A 143 -2.11 1.11 18.70
N GLY A 144 -2.50 0.44 17.61
CA GLY A 144 -3.84 0.58 17.04
C GLY A 144 -4.04 1.95 16.40
N SER A 145 -5.29 2.28 16.07
CA SER A 145 -5.63 3.54 15.43
C SER A 145 -5.39 4.73 16.38
N THR A 146 -4.71 5.75 15.86
CA THR A 146 -4.41 7.01 16.55
C THR A 146 -4.44 8.16 15.53
N PRO A 147 -4.47 9.44 15.97
CA PRO A 147 -4.36 10.57 15.05
C PRO A 147 -3.10 10.56 14.18
N GLU A 148 -2.04 9.88 14.61
CA GLU A 148 -0.80 9.77 13.85
C GLU A 148 -0.88 8.74 12.73
N ALA A 149 -1.63 7.65 12.91
CA ALA A 149 -1.79 6.54 11.98
C ALA A 149 -3.04 5.73 12.36
N PHE A 150 -3.94 5.50 11.41
CA PHE A 150 -5.25 4.87 11.65
C PHE A 150 -5.66 3.91 10.54
N SER A 151 -6.54 2.97 10.85
CA SER A 151 -7.08 1.99 9.91
C SER A 151 -8.30 2.53 9.16
N LEU A 152 -8.79 1.76 8.17
CA LEU A 152 -10.04 2.09 7.48
C LEU A 152 -11.27 1.89 8.35
N ASP A 153 -11.20 0.98 9.33
CA ASP A 153 -12.30 0.63 10.23
C ASP A 153 -12.50 1.67 11.35
N ASP A 154 -11.48 2.47 11.64
CA ASP A 154 -11.50 3.52 12.66
C ASP A 154 -10.84 4.80 12.10
N PRO A 155 -11.51 5.50 11.17
CA PRO A 155 -10.95 6.66 10.49
C PRO A 155 -10.91 7.89 11.41
N VAL A 156 -9.84 8.67 11.28
CA VAL A 156 -9.70 9.96 11.99
C VAL A 156 -10.10 11.10 11.07
N ASP A 157 -10.81 12.09 11.63
CA ASP A 157 -11.23 13.30 10.92
C ASP A 157 -10.04 14.11 10.39
N ARG A 158 -10.27 14.80 9.27
CA ARG A 158 -9.27 15.69 8.68
C ARG A 158 -8.94 16.83 9.66
N PRO A 159 -7.66 17.09 9.95
CA PRO A 159 -7.28 18.23 10.77
C PRO A 159 -7.72 19.56 10.15
N VAL A 160 -8.21 20.46 10.99
CA VAL A 160 -8.48 21.84 10.60
C VAL A 160 -7.17 22.59 10.61
N ALA A 161 -6.86 23.28 9.51
CA ALA A 161 -5.71 24.17 9.47
C ALA A 161 -5.92 25.32 10.45
N ALA A 162 -4.94 25.58 11.32
CA ALA A 162 -4.86 26.83 12.07
C ALA A 162 -4.67 28.02 11.12
#